data_AF-A0A183UX42-F1
#
_entry.id   AF-A0A183UX42-F1
#
_cell.length_a   1.000
_cell.length_b   1.000
_cell.length_c   1.000
_cell.angle_alpha   90.00
_cell.angle_beta   90.00
_cell.angle_gamma   90.00
#
_symmetry.space_group_name_H-M   'P 1'
#
loop_
_entity.id
_entity.type
_entity.pdbx_description
1 polymer ?
#
loop_
_entity_poly.entity_id
_entity_poly.type
_entity_poly.pdbx_seq_one_letter_code
_entity_poly.pdbx_strand_id
1 'polypeptide(L)'
;MLRIAITALLVARVMASMSQPFLKWVSETYGSTIAMRLNRTDLGPGGSFGGGNHTSKQKTLHQPVIIVHGMTSRVDRFSDIKDYFMAKGYTDAEVYGTTYGDAGETSMLFVTMECDFVKRIRELIIAVNAFTNSKVDVLAFSMGSPIARKAILGGTCVDTEEQLGVPLTSLVDTFVGIAGANFGSFLCFLPLGSCNTINGLHCRSRFLADINSRSRYEGSYIFTIYSTDDEYVGYEACERITSAIDGQDKGIEVGQFVVHRREG
;
A
#
# COMPACT_ATOMS: atom_id res chain seq x y z
N MET A 1 27.74 -53.76 12.18
CA MET A 1 28.15 -52.47 11.58
C MET A 1 26.88 -51.69 11.23
N LEU A 2 26.45 -50.78 12.11
CA LEU A 2 25.23 -49.99 11.92
C LEU A 2 25.61 -48.63 11.31
N ARG A 3 25.26 -48.41 10.04
CA ARG A 3 25.48 -47.12 9.35
C ARG A 3 24.35 -46.18 9.73
N ILE A 4 24.66 -45.18 10.56
CA ILE A 4 23.75 -44.06 10.86
C ILE A 4 23.79 -43.14 9.65
N ALA A 5 22.69 -43.09 8.90
CA ALA A 5 22.48 -42.09 7.86
C ALA A 5 22.07 -40.79 8.53
N ILE A 6 22.95 -39.80 8.53
CA ILE A 6 22.64 -38.43 8.97
C ILE A 6 21.93 -37.76 7.80
N THR A 7 20.60 -37.69 7.86
CA THR A 7 19.80 -36.91 6.91
C THR A 7 20.01 -35.43 7.24
N ALA A 8 20.82 -34.73 6.45
CA ALA A 8 20.95 -33.29 6.57
C ALA A 8 19.61 -32.64 6.20
N LEU A 9 18.90 -32.11 7.20
CA LEU A 9 17.72 -31.30 6.99
C LEU A 9 18.19 -30.01 6.28
N LEU A 10 17.99 -29.91 4.97
CA LEU A 10 18.12 -28.67 4.23
C LEU A 10 17.04 -27.72 4.75
N VAL A 11 17.40 -26.89 5.72
CA VAL A 11 16.59 -25.73 6.09
C VAL A 11 16.65 -24.81 4.89
N ALA A 12 15.60 -24.85 4.06
CA ALA A 12 15.41 -23.87 3.01
C ALA A 12 15.48 -22.50 3.69
N ARG A 13 16.53 -21.72 3.41
CA ARG A 13 16.57 -20.32 3.79
C ARG A 13 15.38 -19.69 3.10
N VAL A 14 14.35 -19.36 3.87
CA VAL A 14 13.25 -18.51 3.42
C VAL A 14 13.93 -17.27 2.84
N MET A 15 13.91 -17.12 1.52
CA MET A 15 14.57 -16.00 0.88
C MET A 15 13.91 -14.74 1.40
N ALA A 16 14.71 -13.89 2.06
CA ALA A 16 14.20 -12.74 2.79
C ALA A 16 13.49 -11.79 1.82
N SER A 17 12.19 -11.60 2.05
CA SER A 17 11.46 -10.41 1.64
C SER A 17 11.89 -9.27 2.58
N MET A 18 12.00 -8.02 2.08
CA MET A 18 12.73 -6.91 2.72
C MET A 18 14.18 -7.20 3.20
N SER A 19 15.05 -6.19 3.18
CA SER A 19 16.46 -6.41 3.52
C SER A 19 16.67 -6.66 5.03
N GLN A 20 17.65 -7.51 5.36
CA GLN A 20 18.00 -7.80 6.76
C GLN A 20 18.40 -6.53 7.56
N PRO A 21 19.19 -5.58 7.02
CA PRO A 21 19.46 -4.32 7.72
C PRO A 21 18.20 -3.55 8.11
N PHE A 22 17.23 -3.47 7.19
CA PHE A 22 15.95 -2.80 7.46
C PHE A 22 15.16 -3.55 8.53
N LEU A 23 14.97 -4.86 8.38
CA LEU A 23 14.18 -5.66 9.31
C LEU A 23 14.78 -5.73 10.71
N LYS A 24 16.12 -5.81 10.80
CA LYS A 24 16.83 -5.73 12.08
C LYS A 24 16.56 -4.39 12.76
N TRP A 25 16.70 -3.29 12.02
CA TRP A 25 16.44 -1.96 12.55
C TRP A 25 14.99 -1.77 12.98
N VAL A 26 14.02 -2.23 12.19
CA VAL A 26 12.59 -2.20 12.55
C VAL A 26 12.35 -3.02 13.83
N SER A 27 12.93 -4.22 13.92
CA SER A 27 12.79 -5.07 15.10
C SER A 27 13.37 -4.42 16.35
N GLU A 28 14.51 -3.75 16.25
CA GLU A 28 15.17 -3.05 17.36
C GLU A 28 14.42 -1.77 17.77
N THR A 29 13.77 -1.10 16.81
CA THR A 29 13.11 0.21 17.04
C THR A 29 11.64 0.08 17.44
N TYR A 30 10.91 -0.84 16.81
CA TYR A 30 9.46 -0.99 16.94
C TYR A 30 9.03 -2.38 17.43
N GLY A 31 9.97 -3.33 17.56
CA GLY A 31 9.70 -4.69 18.01
C GLY A 31 9.61 -5.71 16.87
N SER A 32 9.95 -6.95 17.19
CA SER A 32 10.02 -8.06 16.22
C SER A 32 8.68 -8.36 15.55
N THR A 33 7.55 -8.15 16.24
CA THR A 33 6.21 -8.35 15.69
C THR A 33 5.96 -7.44 14.49
N ILE A 34 6.37 -6.17 14.55
CA ILE A 34 6.21 -5.23 13.42
C ILE A 34 7.14 -5.64 12.28
N ALA A 35 8.39 -6.00 12.58
CA ALA A 35 9.32 -6.49 11.56
C ALA A 35 8.77 -7.72 10.82
N MET A 36 8.20 -8.70 11.54
CA MET A 36 7.57 -9.87 10.94
C MET A 36 6.34 -9.50 10.09
N ARG A 37 5.48 -8.61 10.60
CA ARG A 37 4.28 -8.15 9.88
C ARG A 37 4.64 -7.48 8.54
N LEU A 38 5.71 -6.67 8.50
CA LEU A 38 6.17 -6.02 7.29
C LEU A 38 6.88 -6.97 6.32
N ASN A 39 7.63 -7.95 6.84
CA ASN A 39 8.43 -8.87 6.03
C ASN A 39 7.56 -9.84 5.19
N ARG A 40 6.44 -10.31 5.73
CA ARG A 40 5.55 -11.26 5.01
C ARG A 40 6.24 -12.55 4.55
N THR A 41 7.07 -13.15 5.41
CA THR A 41 7.69 -14.46 5.12
C THR A 41 6.68 -15.58 4.94
N ASP A 42 5.48 -15.43 5.51
CA ASP A 42 4.34 -16.34 5.33
C ASP A 42 3.90 -16.46 3.88
N LEU A 43 4.14 -15.43 3.04
CA LEU A 43 3.83 -15.43 1.61
C LEU A 43 4.98 -15.90 0.71
N GLY A 44 6.12 -16.25 1.31
CA GLY A 44 7.35 -16.57 0.58
C GLY A 44 7.98 -15.36 -0.11
N PRO A 45 8.87 -15.60 -1.10
CA PRO A 45 9.50 -14.54 -1.88
C PRO A 45 8.45 -13.64 -2.55
N GLY A 46 8.66 -12.33 -2.51
CA GLY A 46 7.75 -11.36 -3.13
C GLY A 46 6.59 -10.89 -2.22
N GLY A 47 6.46 -11.45 -1.01
CA GLY A 47 5.52 -10.95 -0.01
C GLY A 47 5.79 -9.49 0.40
N SER A 48 7.05 -9.07 0.34
CA SER A 48 7.49 -7.70 0.58
C SER A 48 8.84 -7.39 -0.09
N PHE A 49 9.20 -6.11 -0.21
CA PHE A 49 10.50 -5.66 -0.69
C PHE A 49 10.89 -4.30 -0.10
N GLY A 50 12.18 -3.97 -0.23
CA GLY A 50 12.73 -2.68 0.18
C GLY A 50 13.85 -2.80 1.23
N GLY A 51 14.48 -1.67 1.54
CA GLY A 51 15.53 -1.55 2.55
C GLY A 51 16.95 -1.61 1.97
N GLY A 52 17.16 -2.40 0.91
CA GLY A 52 18.44 -2.55 0.24
C GLY A 52 19.64 -2.71 1.20
N ASN A 53 20.77 -2.12 0.83
CA ASN A 53 21.95 -1.99 1.71
C ASN A 53 22.01 -0.64 2.43
N HIS A 54 20.86 0.01 2.65
CA HIS A 54 20.81 1.34 3.25
C HIS A 54 21.29 1.34 4.70
N THR A 55 21.88 2.46 5.12
CA THR A 55 22.23 2.69 6.52
C THR A 55 21.11 3.48 7.19
N SER A 56 20.57 2.94 8.29
CA SER A 56 19.46 3.56 8.99
C SER A 56 19.73 5.01 9.41
N LYS A 57 18.69 5.83 9.39
CA LYS A 57 18.66 7.26 9.74
C LYS A 57 19.48 8.17 8.79
N GLN A 58 20.04 7.64 7.72
CA GLN A 58 20.64 8.44 6.65
C GLN A 58 19.60 8.74 5.57
N LYS A 59 19.73 9.90 4.91
CA LYS A 59 18.91 10.24 3.75
C LYS A 59 19.27 9.36 2.56
N THR A 60 18.24 8.92 1.85
CA THR A 60 18.37 8.34 0.51
C THR A 60 18.61 9.45 -0.52
N LEU A 61 19.01 9.08 -1.74
CA LEU A 61 19.27 10.04 -2.81
C LEU A 61 17.96 10.64 -3.33
N HIS A 62 16.96 9.79 -3.52
CA HIS A 62 15.59 10.13 -3.86
C HIS A 62 14.68 9.97 -2.65
N GLN A 63 13.51 10.60 -2.67
CA GLN A 63 12.46 10.30 -1.70
C GLN A 63 12.03 8.84 -1.83
N PRO A 64 11.95 8.09 -0.72
CA PRO A 64 11.52 6.70 -0.77
C PRO A 64 10.07 6.58 -1.23
N VAL A 65 9.83 5.62 -2.11
CA VAL A 65 8.53 5.30 -2.68
C VAL A 65 7.96 4.08 -1.97
N ILE A 66 6.71 4.17 -1.52
CA ILE A 66 5.95 3.06 -0.94
C ILE A 66 4.83 2.68 -1.91
N ILE A 67 4.85 1.43 -2.37
CA ILE A 67 3.82 0.86 -3.23
C ILE A 67 2.79 0.11 -2.38
N VAL A 68 1.53 0.51 -2.48
CA VAL A 68 0.38 -0.11 -1.80
C VAL A 68 -0.53 -0.74 -2.86
N HIS A 69 -0.54 -2.08 -2.90
CA HIS A 69 -1.30 -2.85 -3.89
C HIS A 69 -2.83 -2.72 -3.70
N GLY A 70 -3.60 -3.23 -4.67
CA GLY A 70 -5.07 -3.29 -4.61
C GLY A 70 -5.62 -4.54 -3.93
N MET A 71 -6.94 -4.73 -3.98
CA MET A 71 -7.58 -5.91 -3.38
C MET A 71 -7.09 -7.23 -4.00
N THR A 72 -7.11 -8.31 -3.22
CA THR A 72 -6.78 -9.68 -3.67
C THR A 72 -5.46 -9.78 -4.44
N SER A 73 -4.46 -8.99 -4.06
CA SER A 73 -3.18 -8.89 -4.75
C SER A 73 -2.02 -9.09 -3.79
N ARG A 74 -0.83 -9.15 -4.38
CA ARG A 74 0.47 -9.11 -3.73
C ARG A 74 1.25 -7.89 -4.22
N VAL A 75 2.21 -7.46 -3.43
CA VAL A 75 3.05 -6.31 -3.79
C VAL A 75 4.02 -6.64 -4.94
N ASP A 76 4.45 -7.90 -5.07
CA ASP A 76 5.32 -8.35 -6.18
C ASP A 76 4.67 -8.23 -7.57
N ARG A 77 3.34 -8.22 -7.66
CA ARG A 77 2.62 -7.93 -8.91
C ARG A 77 2.79 -6.49 -9.42
N PHE A 78 3.39 -5.62 -8.62
CA PHE A 78 3.74 -4.26 -8.97
C PHE A 78 5.25 -4.13 -9.26
N SER A 79 5.92 -5.23 -9.58
CA SER A 79 7.34 -5.25 -9.95
C SER A 79 7.65 -4.32 -11.12
N ASP A 80 6.77 -4.21 -12.12
CA ASP A 80 7.01 -3.34 -13.28
C ASP A 80 7.09 -1.85 -12.86
N ILE A 81 6.33 -1.45 -11.84
CA ILE A 81 6.40 -0.09 -11.28
C ILE A 81 7.73 0.07 -10.52
N LYS A 82 8.12 -0.93 -9.73
CA LYS A 82 9.42 -0.92 -9.06
C LYS A 82 10.56 -0.82 -10.08
N ASP A 83 10.53 -1.63 -11.14
CA ASP A 83 11.54 -1.70 -12.18
C ASP A 83 11.62 -0.39 -12.98
N TYR A 84 10.49 0.29 -13.18
CA TYR A 84 10.47 1.64 -13.73
C TYR A 84 11.28 2.61 -12.87
N PHE A 85 11.11 2.60 -11.54
CA PHE A 85 11.91 3.43 -10.64
C PHE A 85 13.40 3.04 -10.69
N MET A 86 13.73 1.75 -10.72
CA MET A 86 15.12 1.30 -10.86
C MET A 86 15.76 1.80 -12.16
N ALA A 87 15.03 1.74 -13.27
CA ALA A 87 15.47 2.29 -14.55
C ALA A 87 15.64 3.81 -14.55
N LYS A 88 15.04 4.51 -13.57
CA LYS A 88 15.20 5.96 -13.33
C LYS A 88 16.25 6.29 -12.27
N GLY A 89 17.05 5.32 -11.84
CA GLY A 89 18.17 5.54 -10.91
C GLY A 89 17.80 5.41 -9.43
N TYR A 90 16.61 4.92 -9.11
CA TYR A 90 16.29 4.49 -7.76
C TYR A 90 16.98 3.16 -7.44
N THR A 91 17.04 2.84 -6.15
CA THR A 91 17.63 1.61 -5.63
C THR A 91 16.63 0.81 -4.79
N ASP A 92 16.95 -0.45 -4.46
CA ASP A 92 16.16 -1.25 -3.49
C ASP A 92 16.10 -0.62 -2.09
N ALA A 93 16.94 0.38 -1.79
CA ALA A 93 16.88 1.18 -0.58
C ALA A 93 15.83 2.29 -0.63
N GLU A 94 15.20 2.52 -1.80
CA GLU A 94 14.32 3.65 -2.06
C GLU A 94 12.92 3.22 -2.53
N VAL A 95 12.70 1.95 -2.84
CA VAL A 95 11.39 1.45 -3.25
C VAL A 95 10.96 0.32 -2.32
N TYR A 96 9.83 0.52 -1.65
CA TYR A 96 9.33 -0.31 -0.58
C TYR A 96 7.90 -0.77 -0.87
N GLY A 97 7.56 -1.92 -0.30
CA GLY A 97 6.19 -2.38 -0.31
C GLY A 97 6.03 -3.66 0.49
N THR A 98 4.85 -3.80 1.09
CA THR A 98 4.47 -4.99 1.84
C THR A 98 3.06 -5.40 1.44
N THR A 99 2.82 -6.70 1.39
CA THR A 99 1.48 -7.20 1.10
C THR A 99 0.62 -7.03 2.36
N TYR A 100 -0.52 -6.34 2.26
CA TYR A 100 -1.60 -6.43 3.24
C TYR A 100 -2.55 -7.59 2.90
N GLY A 101 -3.27 -8.10 3.91
CA GLY A 101 -4.14 -9.26 3.73
C GLY A 101 -3.39 -10.55 3.39
N ASP A 102 -4.09 -11.47 2.76
CA ASP A 102 -3.70 -12.87 2.59
C ASP A 102 -3.20 -13.21 1.19
N ALA A 103 -2.85 -12.22 0.37
CA ALA A 103 -2.38 -12.41 -1.00
C ALA A 103 -3.39 -13.03 -1.98
N GLY A 104 -4.70 -12.93 -1.69
CA GLY A 104 -5.77 -13.35 -2.60
C GLY A 104 -6.37 -14.72 -2.27
N GLU A 105 -6.08 -15.27 -1.09
CA GLU A 105 -6.78 -16.45 -0.56
C GLU A 105 -8.26 -16.12 -0.31
N THR A 106 -8.54 -14.93 0.24
CA THR A 106 -9.91 -14.42 0.35
C THR A 106 -10.40 -13.93 -1.01
N SER A 107 -11.56 -14.44 -1.44
CA SER A 107 -12.23 -14.00 -2.66
C SER A 107 -12.52 -12.50 -2.65
N MET A 108 -12.43 -11.86 -3.82
CA MET A 108 -12.70 -10.42 -4.01
C MET A 108 -14.09 -10.01 -3.49
N LEU A 109 -15.05 -10.94 -3.47
CA LEU A 109 -16.40 -10.71 -2.95
C LEU A 109 -16.43 -10.48 -1.43
N PHE A 110 -15.37 -10.83 -0.71
CA PHE A 110 -15.34 -10.80 0.76
C PHE A 110 -14.17 -10.01 1.35
N VAL A 111 -13.23 -9.52 0.54
CA VAL A 111 -12.12 -8.68 1.04
C VAL A 111 -12.66 -7.30 1.47
N THR A 112 -12.35 -6.91 2.71
CA THR A 112 -12.75 -5.61 3.27
C THR A 112 -11.53 -4.80 3.71
N MET A 113 -11.70 -3.49 3.96
CA MET A 113 -10.62 -2.59 4.37
C MET A 113 -10.36 -2.72 5.88
N GLU A 114 -9.82 -3.86 6.29
CA GLU A 114 -9.63 -4.22 7.70
C GLU A 114 -8.60 -3.34 8.44
N CYS A 115 -8.79 -3.17 9.76
CA CYS A 115 -7.84 -2.45 10.61
C CYS A 115 -6.40 -2.99 10.51
N ASP A 116 -6.22 -4.31 10.37
CA ASP A 116 -4.88 -4.88 10.23
C ASP A 116 -4.20 -4.42 8.93
N PHE A 117 -4.95 -4.25 7.84
CA PHE A 117 -4.39 -3.79 6.57
C PHE A 117 -3.94 -2.34 6.69
N VAL A 118 -4.78 -1.50 7.32
CA VAL A 118 -4.47 -0.11 7.63
C VAL A 118 -3.22 0.00 8.51
N LYS A 119 -3.15 -0.77 9.60
CA LYS A 119 -1.99 -0.77 10.52
C LYS A 119 -0.72 -1.19 9.81
N ARG A 120 -0.76 -2.21 8.96
CA ARG A 120 0.41 -2.67 8.22
C ARG A 120 0.99 -1.60 7.30
N ILE A 121 0.13 -0.90 6.55
CA ILE A 121 0.57 0.21 5.68
C ILE A 121 1.07 1.39 6.51
N ARG A 122 0.39 1.70 7.62
CA ARG A 122 0.80 2.77 8.54
C ARG A 122 2.19 2.52 9.13
N GLU A 123 2.44 1.30 9.59
CA GLU A 123 3.73 0.86 10.13
C GLU A 123 4.83 0.94 9.09
N LEU A 124 4.54 0.59 7.83
CA LEU A 124 5.49 0.73 6.73
C LEU A 124 5.87 2.20 6.49
N ILE A 125 4.89 3.10 6.43
CA ILE A 125 5.13 4.54 6.24
C ILE A 125 6.03 5.09 7.35
N ILE A 126 5.72 4.78 8.61
CA ILE A 126 6.51 5.23 9.77
C ILE A 126 7.92 4.66 9.71
N ALA A 127 8.06 3.36 9.47
CA ALA A 127 9.35 2.68 9.45
C ALA A 127 10.25 3.20 8.32
N VAL A 128 9.72 3.36 7.10
CA VAL A 128 10.49 3.86 5.96
C VAL A 128 10.91 5.30 6.17
N ASN A 129 10.00 6.17 6.62
CA ASN A 129 10.33 7.57 6.92
C ASN A 129 11.48 7.68 7.92
N ALA A 130 11.40 6.96 9.04
CA ALA A 130 12.40 7.02 10.10
C ALA A 130 13.71 6.31 9.71
N PHE A 131 13.65 5.21 8.96
CA PHE A 131 14.82 4.49 8.49
C PHE A 131 15.62 5.28 7.45
N THR A 132 14.95 6.06 6.62
CA THR A 132 15.56 6.86 5.55
C THR A 132 15.69 8.35 5.89
N ASN A 133 15.27 8.77 7.09
CA ASN A 133 15.26 10.18 7.52
C ASN A 133 14.71 11.14 6.43
N SER A 134 13.69 10.69 5.72
CA SER A 134 13.13 11.34 4.53
C SER A 134 11.61 11.21 4.56
N LYS A 135 10.90 12.22 4.06
CA LYS A 135 9.49 12.03 3.74
C LYS A 135 9.35 10.95 2.66
N VAL A 136 8.20 10.27 2.64
CA VAL A 136 7.91 9.21 1.68
C VAL A 136 6.92 9.68 0.62
N ASP A 137 7.00 9.07 -0.55
CA ASP A 137 5.97 9.15 -1.59
C ASP A 137 5.16 7.84 -1.59
N VAL A 138 3.84 7.93 -1.64
CA VAL A 138 2.94 6.78 -1.57
C VAL A 138 2.19 6.61 -2.88
N LEU A 139 2.35 5.45 -3.53
CA LEU A 139 1.62 5.05 -4.73
C LEU A 139 0.63 3.96 -4.33
N ALA A 140 -0.66 4.29 -4.33
CA ALA A 140 -1.70 3.43 -3.81
C ALA A 140 -2.74 3.09 -4.88
N PHE A 141 -2.94 1.79 -5.11
CA PHE A 141 -3.72 1.29 -6.25
C PHE A 141 -5.07 0.72 -5.80
N SER A 142 -6.16 1.01 -6.52
CA SER A 142 -7.47 0.40 -6.25
C SER A 142 -7.89 0.56 -4.78
N MET A 143 -8.29 -0.53 -4.12
CA MET A 143 -8.59 -0.57 -2.67
C MET A 143 -7.40 -0.14 -1.78
N GLY A 144 -6.18 -0.23 -2.28
CA GLY A 144 -4.98 0.27 -1.61
C GLY A 144 -5.03 1.77 -1.35
N SER A 145 -5.68 2.56 -2.22
CA SER A 145 -5.84 4.01 -2.06
C SER A 145 -6.59 4.37 -0.78
N PRO A 146 -7.86 3.96 -0.57
CA PRO A 146 -8.57 4.24 0.68
C PRO A 146 -7.87 3.63 1.92
N ILE A 147 -7.24 2.46 1.81
CA ILE A 147 -6.46 1.86 2.92
C ILE A 147 -5.27 2.75 3.30
N ALA A 148 -4.48 3.20 2.34
CA ALA A 148 -3.34 4.08 2.57
C ALA A 148 -3.79 5.46 3.11
N ARG A 149 -4.90 5.99 2.58
CA ARG A 149 -5.54 7.20 3.11
C ARG A 149 -5.92 7.02 4.58
N LYS A 150 -6.54 5.90 4.97
CA LYS A 150 -6.83 5.65 6.39
C LYS A 150 -5.58 5.50 7.25
N ALA A 151 -4.54 4.86 6.72
CA ALA A 151 -3.24 4.70 7.39
C ALA A 151 -2.59 6.06 7.67
N ILE A 152 -2.69 7.01 6.74
CA ILE A 152 -2.16 8.37 6.88
C ILE A 152 -3.05 9.22 7.80
N LEU A 153 -4.37 9.15 7.66
CA LEU A 153 -5.33 9.89 8.50
C LEU A 153 -5.16 9.55 9.99
N GLY A 154 -4.94 8.26 10.29
CA GLY A 154 -4.91 7.77 11.66
C GLY A 154 -6.29 7.81 12.33
N GLY A 155 -6.32 8.28 13.57
CA GLY A 155 -7.50 8.24 14.44
C GLY A 155 -7.76 6.83 14.92
N THR A 156 -8.97 6.34 14.68
CA THR A 156 -9.45 5.04 15.18
C THR A 156 -9.87 4.16 14.01
N CYS A 157 -9.58 2.86 14.05
CA CYS A 157 -10.05 1.89 13.08
C CYS A 157 -11.57 1.82 13.05
N VAL A 158 -12.15 1.72 11.86
CA VAL A 158 -13.61 1.85 11.66
C VAL A 158 -14.36 0.58 12.06
N ASP A 159 -13.73 -0.57 11.87
CA ASP A 159 -14.24 -1.92 12.13
C ASP A 159 -13.92 -2.42 13.55
N THR A 160 -12.72 -2.15 14.07
CA THR A 160 -12.28 -2.68 15.38
C THR A 160 -12.18 -1.65 16.51
N GLU A 161 -12.33 -0.36 16.21
CA GLU A 161 -12.15 0.75 17.17
C GLU A 161 -10.76 0.85 17.81
N GLU A 162 -9.77 0.14 17.26
CA GLU A 162 -8.39 0.22 17.73
C GLU A 162 -7.73 1.56 17.34
N GLN A 163 -6.83 2.06 18.19
CA GLN A 163 -6.18 3.34 17.96
C GLN A 163 -5.03 3.24 16.96
N LEU A 164 -5.11 4.05 15.90
CA LEU A 164 -4.03 4.23 14.91
C LEU A 164 -3.07 5.34 15.34
N GLY A 165 -3.57 6.32 16.11
CA GLY A 165 -2.80 7.48 16.57
C GLY A 165 -2.95 8.70 15.65
N VAL A 166 -2.02 9.65 15.75
CA VAL A 166 -2.12 10.95 15.05
C VAL A 166 -1.91 10.83 13.53
N PRO A 167 -2.35 11.81 12.72
CA PRO A 167 -2.10 11.81 11.28
C PRO A 167 -0.61 11.76 10.93
N LEU A 168 -0.26 11.07 9.83
CA LEU A 168 1.10 11.00 9.27
C LEU A 168 1.35 12.02 8.16
N THR A 169 0.49 13.02 8.02
CA THR A 169 0.55 14.03 6.94
C THR A 169 1.93 14.65 6.78
N SER A 170 2.65 14.90 7.88
CA SER A 170 4.00 15.49 7.85
C SER A 170 5.09 14.53 7.36
N LEU A 171 4.83 13.23 7.35
CA LEU A 171 5.76 12.19 6.89
C LEU A 171 5.62 11.88 5.40
N VAL A 172 4.50 12.27 4.79
CA VAL A 172 4.20 12.02 3.37
C VAL A 172 4.40 13.29 2.58
N ASP A 173 5.23 13.22 1.55
CA ASP A 173 5.40 14.33 0.63
C ASP A 173 4.40 14.24 -0.51
N THR A 174 4.42 13.17 -1.29
CA THR A 174 3.47 12.95 -2.38
C THR A 174 2.60 11.73 -2.14
N PHE A 175 1.30 11.89 -2.30
CA PHE A 175 0.35 10.78 -2.40
C PHE A 175 -0.18 10.69 -3.83
N VAL A 176 -0.14 9.51 -4.42
CA VAL A 176 -0.72 9.21 -5.74
C VAL A 176 -1.72 8.07 -5.59
N GLY A 177 -3.00 8.35 -5.80
CA GLY A 177 -4.05 7.33 -5.91
C GLY A 177 -4.23 6.90 -7.36
N ILE A 178 -4.04 5.62 -7.67
CA ILE A 178 -4.19 5.07 -9.03
C ILE A 178 -5.42 4.15 -9.06
N ALA A 179 -6.41 4.49 -9.86
CA ALA A 179 -7.71 3.81 -9.90
C ALA A 179 -8.30 3.63 -8.49
N GLY A 180 -8.12 4.60 -7.59
CA GLY A 180 -8.45 4.46 -6.18
C GLY A 180 -9.95 4.35 -5.92
N ALA A 181 -10.41 3.45 -5.06
CA ALA A 181 -11.83 3.38 -4.69
C ALA A 181 -12.19 4.38 -3.57
N ASN A 182 -11.82 5.66 -3.73
CA ASN A 182 -11.85 6.69 -2.69
C ASN A 182 -13.29 7.14 -2.32
N PHE A 183 -14.22 7.08 -3.27
CA PHE A 183 -15.65 7.31 -3.07
C PHE A 183 -16.51 6.05 -3.31
N GLY A 184 -15.85 4.89 -3.37
CA GLY A 184 -16.48 3.59 -3.57
C GLY A 184 -16.23 3.01 -4.95
N SER A 185 -16.99 1.97 -5.30
CA SER A 185 -16.98 1.34 -6.62
C SER A 185 -18.39 1.24 -7.18
N PHE A 186 -18.54 1.39 -8.50
CA PHE A 186 -19.82 1.22 -9.19
C PHE A 186 -20.40 -0.20 -9.06
N LEU A 187 -19.53 -1.20 -8.84
CA LEU A 187 -19.93 -2.58 -8.59
C LEU A 187 -20.58 -2.76 -7.22
N CYS A 188 -20.37 -1.83 -6.30
CA CYS A 188 -20.88 -1.88 -4.93
C CYS A 188 -22.25 -1.22 -4.77
N PHE A 189 -23.21 -1.58 -5.62
CA PHE A 189 -24.62 -1.17 -5.49
C PHE A 189 -25.40 -1.97 -4.43
N LEU A 190 -24.94 -3.19 -4.10
CA LEU A 190 -25.48 -4.00 -3.01
C LEU A 190 -24.51 -4.05 -1.81
N PRO A 191 -24.98 -3.79 -0.57
CA PRO A 191 -24.11 -3.68 0.59
C PRO A 191 -23.73 -5.03 1.22
N LEU A 192 -23.06 -5.91 0.48
CA LEU A 192 -22.67 -7.25 0.93
C LEU A 192 -21.17 -7.49 0.75
N GLY A 193 -20.56 -8.27 1.64
CA GLY A 193 -19.16 -8.69 1.54
C GLY A 193 -18.19 -7.50 1.43
N SER A 194 -17.39 -7.47 0.36
CA SER A 194 -16.46 -6.38 0.05
C SER A 194 -17.13 -5.02 -0.16
N CYS A 195 -18.45 -5.01 -0.37
CA CYS A 195 -19.28 -3.82 -0.51
C CYS A 195 -20.07 -3.49 0.77
N ASN A 196 -19.78 -4.07 1.93
CA ASN A 196 -20.53 -3.74 3.15
C ASN A 196 -20.42 -2.25 3.57
N THR A 197 -21.36 -1.78 4.40
CA THR A 197 -21.45 -0.36 4.82
C THR A 197 -20.59 0.00 6.03
N ILE A 198 -19.72 -0.88 6.52
CA ILE A 198 -18.78 -0.61 7.61
C ILE A 198 -17.41 -0.29 7.00
N ASN A 199 -16.72 -1.32 6.51
CA ASN A 199 -15.36 -1.26 5.98
C ASN A 199 -15.27 -1.75 4.52
N GLY A 200 -16.40 -1.77 3.81
CA GLY A 200 -16.46 -2.10 2.39
C GLY A 200 -16.43 -0.88 1.46
N LEU A 201 -16.47 -1.17 0.16
CA LEU A 201 -16.37 -0.19 -0.95
C LEU A 201 -17.73 0.40 -1.39
N HIS A 202 -18.82 0.12 -0.67
CA HIS A 202 -20.06 0.83 -0.92
C HIS A 202 -19.89 2.31 -0.54
N CYS A 203 -20.34 3.23 -1.41
CA CYS A 203 -20.05 4.67 -1.28
C CYS A 203 -20.52 5.30 0.05
N ARG A 204 -21.50 4.67 0.71
CA ARG A 204 -22.00 5.05 2.04
C ARG A 204 -21.36 4.29 3.20
N SER A 205 -20.23 3.61 2.99
CA SER A 205 -19.58 2.89 4.07
C SER A 205 -18.98 3.84 5.09
N ARG A 206 -18.95 3.43 6.36
CA ARG A 206 -18.33 4.22 7.44
C ARG A 206 -16.85 4.50 7.15
N PHE A 207 -16.15 3.56 6.51
CA PHE A 207 -14.74 3.72 6.17
C PHE A 207 -14.53 4.83 5.14
N LEU A 208 -15.31 4.83 4.06
CA LEU A 208 -15.19 5.88 3.06
C LEU A 208 -15.68 7.23 3.60
N ALA A 209 -16.71 7.25 4.45
CA ALA A 209 -17.13 8.47 5.13
C ALA A 209 -16.04 9.03 6.06
N ASP A 210 -15.31 8.17 6.78
CA ASP A 210 -14.25 8.56 7.68
C ASP A 210 -13.05 9.19 6.94
N ILE A 211 -12.51 8.52 5.92
CA ILE A 211 -11.39 9.06 5.14
C ILE A 211 -11.75 10.32 4.35
N ASN A 212 -13.03 10.51 4.01
CA ASN A 212 -13.50 11.71 3.30
C ASN A 212 -14.03 12.81 4.24
N SER A 213 -13.95 12.62 5.56
CA SER A 213 -14.35 13.64 6.54
C SER A 213 -13.39 14.82 6.64
N ARG A 214 -12.18 14.65 6.10
CA ARG A 214 -11.12 15.67 6.04
C ARG A 214 -10.50 15.66 4.65
N SER A 215 -9.97 16.81 4.24
CA SER A 215 -9.25 16.96 2.98
C SER A 215 -7.79 17.31 3.23
N ARG A 216 -6.94 17.11 2.21
CA ARG A 216 -5.53 17.55 2.19
C ARG A 216 -4.64 16.96 3.29
N TYR A 217 -4.95 15.77 3.81
CA TYR A 217 -4.15 15.15 4.88
C TYR A 217 -3.20 14.07 4.34
N GLU A 218 -3.37 13.66 3.09
CA GLU A 218 -2.65 12.54 2.48
C GLU A 218 -1.17 12.84 2.27
N GLY A 219 -0.80 14.11 2.09
CA GLY A 219 0.57 14.55 1.89
C GLY A 219 0.67 16.03 1.56
N SER A 220 1.86 16.47 1.19
CA SER A 220 2.11 17.83 0.70
C SER A 220 1.56 18.03 -0.72
N TYR A 221 1.60 16.98 -1.53
CA TYR A 221 1.03 16.91 -2.87
C TYR A 221 0.15 15.66 -3.02
N ILE A 222 -0.98 15.81 -3.69
CA ILE A 222 -2.00 14.78 -3.85
C ILE A 222 -2.39 14.70 -5.32
N PHE A 223 -2.12 13.56 -5.92
CA PHE A 223 -2.46 13.27 -7.31
C PHE A 223 -3.38 12.06 -7.40
N THR A 224 -4.25 12.05 -8.40
CA THR A 224 -5.05 10.87 -8.73
C THR A 224 -4.96 10.56 -10.21
N ILE A 225 -4.86 9.28 -10.56
CA ILE A 225 -4.88 8.79 -11.93
C ILE A 225 -6.05 7.82 -12.06
N TYR A 226 -6.94 8.03 -13.03
CA TYR A 226 -8.14 7.20 -13.20
C TYR A 226 -8.56 7.15 -14.67
N SER A 227 -9.44 6.21 -15.03
CA SER A 227 -9.92 6.01 -16.40
C SER A 227 -11.45 6.03 -16.43
N THR A 228 -12.03 6.51 -17.53
CA THR A 228 -13.47 6.35 -17.81
C THR A 228 -13.84 4.90 -18.06
N ASP A 229 -12.86 4.08 -18.47
CA ASP A 229 -13.02 2.69 -18.87
C ASP A 229 -12.64 1.71 -17.75
N ASP A 230 -12.60 2.16 -16.48
CA ASP A 230 -12.27 1.30 -15.35
C ASP A 230 -13.39 0.29 -15.07
N GLU A 231 -13.16 -1.00 -15.34
CA GLU A 231 -14.18 -2.06 -15.22
C GLU A 231 -14.41 -2.57 -13.78
N TYR A 232 -13.62 -2.11 -12.80
CA TYR A 232 -13.67 -2.63 -11.42
C TYR A 232 -14.09 -1.58 -10.40
N VAL A 233 -13.36 -0.48 -10.34
CA VAL A 233 -13.72 0.65 -9.48
C VAL A 233 -14.79 1.48 -10.18
N GLY A 234 -14.74 1.58 -11.51
CA GLY A 234 -15.67 2.41 -12.28
C GLY A 234 -15.27 3.88 -12.24
N TYR A 235 -15.69 4.62 -13.26
CA TYR A 235 -15.47 6.07 -13.31
C TYR A 235 -16.23 6.81 -12.21
N GLU A 236 -17.51 6.48 -12.02
CA GLU A 236 -18.40 7.13 -11.06
C GLU A 236 -19.14 6.14 -10.17
N ALA A 237 -19.32 6.51 -8.90
CA ALA A 237 -20.23 5.87 -7.96
C ALA A 237 -20.87 6.94 -7.08
N CYS A 238 -22.19 6.86 -6.91
CA CYS A 238 -22.95 7.79 -6.08
C CYS A 238 -22.69 9.27 -6.45
N GLU A 239 -22.75 9.55 -7.76
CA GLU A 239 -22.60 10.90 -8.35
C GLU A 239 -21.22 11.53 -8.10
N ARG A 240 -20.21 10.71 -7.80
CA ARG A 240 -18.84 11.14 -7.59
C ARG A 240 -17.89 10.33 -8.43
N ILE A 241 -16.86 10.98 -8.98
CA ILE A 241 -15.70 10.29 -9.54
C ILE A 241 -15.08 9.44 -8.43
N THR A 242 -15.07 8.13 -8.60
CA THR A 242 -14.69 7.17 -7.55
C THR A 242 -13.27 7.39 -7.05
N SER A 243 -12.37 7.72 -7.97
CA SER A 243 -10.94 7.86 -7.75
C SER A 243 -10.46 9.23 -7.33
N ALA A 244 -11.32 10.24 -7.42
CA ALA A 244 -10.97 11.57 -6.96
C ALA A 244 -10.71 11.59 -5.44
N ILE A 245 -9.96 12.59 -4.99
CA ILE A 245 -9.72 12.95 -3.60
C ILE A 245 -10.02 14.43 -3.46
N ASP A 246 -10.85 14.79 -2.46
CA ASP A 246 -11.17 16.19 -2.20
C ASP A 246 -9.92 16.97 -1.79
N GLY A 247 -9.61 18.01 -2.55
CA GLY A 247 -8.40 18.82 -2.37
C GLY A 247 -7.15 18.27 -3.08
N GLN A 248 -7.28 17.30 -3.99
CA GLN A 248 -6.15 16.89 -4.83
C GLN A 248 -5.58 18.05 -5.65
N ASP A 249 -4.27 18.09 -5.80
CA ASP A 249 -3.57 19.08 -6.60
C ASP A 249 -3.84 18.87 -8.10
N LYS A 250 -3.94 17.61 -8.55
CA LYS A 250 -4.34 17.28 -9.92
C LYS A 250 -4.93 15.88 -10.07
N GLY A 251 -6.02 15.80 -10.86
CA GLY A 251 -6.55 14.53 -11.38
C GLY A 251 -6.13 14.32 -12.83
N ILE A 252 -5.74 13.09 -13.16
CA ILE A 252 -5.33 12.68 -14.50
C ILE A 252 -6.30 11.60 -14.96
N GLU A 253 -7.18 11.98 -15.89
CA GLU A 253 -8.05 11.03 -16.59
C GLU A 253 -7.30 10.43 -17.78
N VAL A 254 -7.15 9.10 -17.78
CA VAL A 254 -6.54 8.32 -18.85
C VAL A 254 -7.64 7.91 -19.81
N GLY A 255 -7.48 8.29 -21.08
CA GLY A 255 -8.52 8.23 -22.12
C GLY A 255 -8.42 9.42 -23.09
N GLN A 256 -7.95 10.56 -22.60
CA GLN A 256 -7.59 11.73 -23.43
C GLN A 256 -6.17 11.69 -24.00
N PHE A 257 -5.32 10.77 -23.53
CA PHE A 257 -4.01 10.51 -24.09
C PHE A 257 -4.12 9.44 -25.16
N VAL A 258 -4.39 9.85 -26.40
CA VAL A 258 -3.90 9.11 -27.56
C VAL A 258 -2.40 8.97 -27.33
N VAL A 259 -1.97 7.76 -26.97
CA VAL A 259 -0.55 7.42 -26.87
C VAL A 259 0.01 7.61 -28.27
N HIS A 260 0.56 8.79 -28.55
CA HIS A 260 1.58 8.92 -29.57
C HIS A 260 2.77 8.14 -29.04
N ARG A 261 2.73 6.84 -29.35
CA ARG A 261 3.88 5.96 -29.36
C ARG A 261 4.89 6.67 -30.24
N ARG A 262 5.86 7.37 -29.64
CA ARG A 262 7.03 7.84 -30.39
C ARG A 262 7.81 6.59 -30.74
N GLU A 263 7.59 6.10 -31.95
CA GLU A 263 8.60 5.33 -32.65
C GLU A 263 9.77 6.28 -32.92
N GLY A 264 10.95 5.91 -32.46
CA GLY A 264 12.19 6.68 -32.54
C GLY A 264 13.25 6.10 -31.64
#